data_AF-A0A3M1GGU3-F1
#
_entry.id   AF-A0A3M1GGU3-F1
#
_cell.length_a   1.000
_cell.length_b   1.000
_cell.length_c   1.000
_cell.angle_alpha   90.00
_cell.angle_beta   90.00
_cell.angle_gamma   90.00
#
_symmetry.space_group_name_H-M   'P 1'
#
loop_
_entity.id
_entity.type
_entity.pdbx_description
1 polymer ?
#
loop_
_entity_poly.entity_id
_entity_poly.type
_entity_poly.pdbx_seq_one_letter_code
_entity_poly.pdbx_strand_id
1 'polypeptide(L)'
;MESLKVKLRTQYKEITENITGKNRAVAEFWPDLVLSEHGFVLAAVEVETEGTITEESAKKWKAIVESGTKLILMVPAAVKKKTTELLWEEGLADKVSVGTYELKINMP
;
A
#
# COMPACT_ATOMS: atom_id res chain seq x y z
N MET A 1 -19.09 -0.82 13.00
CA MET A 1 -18.10 -0.53 11.93
C MET A 1 -16.90 -1.43 12.16
N GLU A 2 -16.80 -2.51 11.40
CA GLU A 2 -15.72 -3.48 11.54
C GLU A 2 -14.46 -2.89 10.86
N SER A 3 -13.39 -2.71 11.63
CA SER A 3 -12.17 -2.04 11.16
C SER A 3 -11.39 -2.94 10.21
N LEU A 4 -10.68 -2.32 9.26
CA LEU A 4 -9.80 -2.99 8.29
C LEU A 4 -8.84 -3.99 8.96
N LYS A 5 -8.40 -3.70 10.20
CA LYS A 5 -7.58 -4.59 11.04
C LYS A 5 -8.24 -5.95 11.33
N VAL A 6 -9.56 -5.99 11.56
CA VAL A 6 -10.28 -7.25 11.85
C VAL A 6 -10.39 -8.12 10.60
N LYS A 7 -10.69 -7.52 9.44
CA LYS A 7 -10.76 -8.25 8.17
C LYS A 7 -9.41 -8.82 7.73
N LEU A 8 -8.32 -8.07 7.95
CA LEU A 8 -6.96 -8.51 7.57
C LEU A 8 -6.40 -9.59 8.50
N ARG A 9 -6.74 -9.59 9.80
CA ARG A 9 -6.31 -10.63 10.77
C ARG A 9 -6.76 -12.05 10.41
N THR A 10 -7.88 -12.19 9.69
CA THR A 10 -8.40 -13.49 9.27
C THR A 10 -7.59 -14.09 8.12
N GLN A 11 -6.88 -13.27 7.34
CA GLN A 11 -6.07 -13.71 6.19
C GLN A 11 -4.55 -13.58 6.43
N TYR A 12 -4.11 -12.76 7.39
CA TYR A 12 -2.70 -12.46 7.65
C TYR A 12 -2.47 -12.44 9.17
N LYS A 13 -1.64 -13.37 9.67
CA LYS A 13 -1.40 -13.50 11.13
C LYS A 13 -0.50 -12.40 11.70
N GLU A 14 0.37 -11.81 10.87
CA GLU A 14 1.34 -10.81 11.31
C GLU A 14 1.17 -9.52 10.50
N ILE A 15 0.87 -8.42 11.18
CA ILE A 15 0.75 -7.08 10.59
C ILE A 15 1.77 -6.20 11.29
N THR A 16 2.77 -5.73 10.56
CA THR A 16 3.75 -4.76 11.06
C THR A 16 3.42 -3.38 10.51
N GLU A 17 3.37 -2.38 11.39
CA GLU A 17 3.17 -0.98 11.00
C GLU A 17 4.49 -0.21 11.03
N ASN A 18 4.75 0.60 10.01
CA ASN A 18 5.92 1.49 9.96
C ASN A 18 5.55 2.98 10.11
N ILE A 19 4.32 3.27 10.55
CA ILE A 19 3.78 4.64 10.67
C ILE A 19 4.61 5.49 11.64
N THR A 20 5.05 4.89 12.75
CA THR A 20 5.77 5.58 13.84
C THR A 20 7.25 5.21 13.91
N GLY A 21 7.74 4.36 12.99
CA GLY A 21 9.10 3.86 13.05
C GLY A 21 9.45 2.91 11.91
N LYS A 22 10.73 2.59 11.81
CA LYS A 22 11.28 1.67 10.81
C LYS A 22 11.30 0.25 11.36
N ASN A 23 10.13 -0.39 11.43
CA ASN A 23 9.96 -1.69 12.07
C ASN A 23 10.26 -2.87 11.12
N ARG A 24 9.85 -2.79 9.85
CA ARG A 24 10.16 -3.81 8.85
C ARG A 24 10.31 -3.26 7.43
N ALA A 25 11.45 -3.53 6.79
CA ALA A 25 11.73 -3.10 5.43
C ALA A 25 11.30 -4.12 4.37
N VAL A 26 10.99 -3.63 3.17
CA VAL A 26 10.74 -4.41 1.94
C VAL A 26 11.49 -3.71 0.81
N ALA A 27 12.40 -4.41 0.14
CA ALA A 27 13.22 -3.86 -0.95
C ALA A 27 13.94 -2.55 -0.57
N GLU A 28 14.45 -2.44 0.67
CA GLU A 28 15.09 -1.24 1.24
C GLU A 28 14.13 -0.08 1.59
N PHE A 29 12.84 -0.22 1.29
CA PHE A 29 11.79 0.74 1.66
C PHE A 29 11.07 0.33 2.95
N TRP A 30 10.35 1.28 3.55
CA TRP A 30 9.56 1.08 4.78
C TRP A 30 8.09 1.33 4.47
N PRO A 31 7.33 0.31 4.03
CA PRO A 31 5.93 0.48 3.67
C PRO A 31 5.07 0.75 4.89
N ASP A 32 3.98 1.51 4.76
CA ASP A 32 3.12 1.85 5.89
C ASP A 32 2.70 0.62 6.69
N LEU A 33 2.32 -0.46 5.98
CA LEU A 33 2.07 -1.77 6.58
C LEU A 33 2.81 -2.87 5.82
N VAL A 34 3.31 -3.85 6.56
CA VAL A 34 3.85 -5.09 6.03
C VAL A 34 3.00 -6.24 6.54
N LEU A 35 2.38 -6.97 5.62
CA LEU A 35 1.61 -8.18 5.89
C LEU A 35 2.54 -9.37 5.79
N SER A 36 2.59 -10.18 6.83
CA SER A 36 3.49 -11.32 6.92
C SER A 36 2.79 -12.55 7.51
N GLU A 37 3.36 -13.70 7.22
CA GLU A 37 2.94 -14.97 7.82
C GLU A 37 4.14 -15.89 8.00
N HIS A 38 4.30 -16.45 9.20
CA HIS A 38 5.42 -17.32 9.55
C HIS A 38 6.79 -16.70 9.24
N GLY A 39 6.90 -15.37 9.42
CA GLY A 39 8.13 -14.63 9.11
C GLY A 39 8.32 -14.28 7.62
N PHE A 40 7.50 -14.79 6.70
CA PHE A 40 7.54 -14.42 5.28
C PHE A 40 6.73 -13.15 5.01
N VAL A 41 7.28 -12.25 4.20
CA VAL A 41 6.55 -11.07 3.73
C VAL A 41 5.62 -11.51 2.60
N LEU A 42 4.31 -11.33 2.80
CA LEU A 42 3.29 -11.68 1.81
C LEU A 42 2.90 -10.46 0.97
N ALA A 43 2.75 -9.31 1.62
CA ALA A 43 2.40 -8.07 0.93
C ALA A 43 2.90 -6.84 1.68
N ALA A 44 3.13 -5.77 0.93
CA ALA A 44 3.32 -4.42 1.42
C ALA A 44 2.06 -3.60 1.13
N VAL A 45 1.68 -2.73 2.05
CA VAL A 45 0.58 -1.78 1.89
C VAL A 45 1.15 -0.36 1.99
N GLU A 46 0.83 0.46 1.00
CA GLU A 46 1.12 1.89 0.98
C GLU A 46 -0.20 2.66 0.99
N VAL A 47 -0.29 3.70 1.81
CA VAL A 47 -1.43 4.60 1.85
C VAL A 47 -1.00 5.92 1.25
N GLU A 48 -1.49 6.19 0.04
CA GLU A 48 -1.13 7.37 -0.72
C GLU A 48 -2.26 8.39 -0.68
N THR A 49 -1.89 9.66 -0.75
CA THR A 49 -2.79 10.81 -0.90
C THR A 49 -2.59 11.46 -2.26
N GLU A 50 -3.44 12.42 -2.64
CA GLU A 50 -3.29 13.13 -3.91
C GLU A 50 -1.89 13.77 -4.09
N GLY A 51 -1.30 14.26 -3.00
CA GLY A 51 0.02 14.89 -3.00
C GLY A 51 1.20 13.91 -2.97
N THR A 52 0.97 12.64 -2.66
CA THR A 52 2.04 11.62 -2.58
C THR A 52 2.05 10.67 -3.79
N ILE A 53 1.02 10.70 -4.64
CA ILE A 53 1.01 10.01 -5.94
C ILE A 53 1.90 10.77 -6.93
N THR A 54 3.19 10.43 -6.92
CA THR A 54 4.25 11.05 -7.74
C THR A 54 5.09 9.97 -8.44
N GLU A 55 5.90 10.37 -9.43
CA GLU A 55 6.85 9.47 -10.10
C GLU A 55 7.88 8.87 -9.12
N GLU A 56 8.25 9.60 -8.06
CA GLU A 56 9.16 9.08 -7.03
C GLU A 56 8.52 7.92 -6.26
N SER A 57 7.25 8.06 -5.90
CA SER A 57 6.48 6.98 -5.27
C SER A 57 6.33 5.79 -6.23
N ALA A 58 6.15 6.03 -7.53
CA ALA A 58 6.10 4.97 -8.52
C ALA A 58 7.41 4.15 -8.58
N LYS A 59 8.58 4.78 -8.45
CA LYS A 59 9.86 4.07 -8.34
C LYS A 59 9.93 3.18 -7.10
N LYS A 60 9.46 3.68 -5.95
CA LYS A 60 9.33 2.90 -4.70
C LYS A 60 8.43 1.69 -4.91
N TRP A 61 7.25 1.89 -5.51
CA TRP A 61 6.31 0.81 -5.79
C TRP A 61 6.90 -0.25 -6.72
N LYS A 62 7.64 0.19 -7.74
CA LYS A 62 8.34 -0.69 -8.67
C LYS A 62 9.36 -1.58 -7.95
N ALA A 63 10.22 -1.00 -7.11
CA ALA A 63 11.21 -1.76 -6.36
C ALA A 63 10.57 -2.80 -5.42
N ILE A 64 9.46 -2.45 -4.77
CA ILE A 64 8.72 -3.39 -3.92
C ILE A 64 8.18 -4.56 -4.75
N VAL A 65 7.57 -4.29 -5.89
CA VAL A 65 7.03 -5.32 -6.79
C VAL A 65 8.15 -6.19 -7.38
N GLU A 66 9.29 -5.61 -7.75
CA GLU A 66 10.44 -6.33 -8.29
C GLU A 66 11.12 -7.24 -7.25
N SER A 67 10.94 -6.96 -5.95
CA SER A 67 11.36 -7.87 -4.88
C SER A 67 10.53 -9.16 -4.78
N GLY A 68 9.46 -9.28 -5.59
CA GLY A 68 8.51 -10.40 -5.54
C GLY A 68 7.43 -10.23 -4.46
N THR A 69 7.44 -9.13 -3.72
CA THR A 69 6.41 -8.81 -2.73
C THR A 69 5.18 -8.22 -3.39
N LYS A 70 3.99 -8.71 -3.06
CA LYS A 70 2.74 -8.13 -3.54
C LYS A 70 2.57 -6.71 -2.98
N LEU A 71 2.28 -5.72 -3.83
CA LEU A 71 1.99 -4.36 -3.38
C LEU A 71 0.48 -4.09 -3.42
N ILE A 72 -0.04 -3.55 -2.32
CA ILE A 72 -1.41 -3.05 -2.19
C ILE A 72 -1.35 -1.53 -2.00
N LEU A 73 -1.84 -0.77 -2.98
CA LEU A 73 -1.93 0.69 -2.90
C LEU A 73 -3.32 1.10 -2.42
N MET A 74 -3.40 1.85 -1.32
CA MET A 74 -4.62 2.45 -0.84
C MET A 74 -4.64 3.93 -1.21
N VAL A 75 -5.61 4.34 -2.04
CA VAL A 75 -5.70 5.73 -2.53
C VAL A 75 -7.08 6.34 -2.29
N PRO A 76 -7.22 7.68 -2.23
CA PRO A 76 -8.53 8.32 -2.23
C PRO A 76 -9.31 7.94 -3.50
N ALA A 77 -10.60 7.67 -3.35
CA ALA A 77 -11.46 7.33 -4.49
C ALA A 77 -11.39 8.37 -5.63
N ALA A 78 -11.23 9.66 -5.28
CA ALA A 78 -11.11 10.77 -6.22
C ALA A 78 -9.90 10.66 -7.16
N VAL A 79 -8.80 10.07 -6.69
CA VAL A 79 -7.51 10.02 -7.43
C VAL A 79 -7.19 8.65 -8.01
N LYS A 80 -8.07 7.65 -7.82
CA LYS A 80 -7.89 6.29 -8.33
C LYS A 80 -7.54 6.25 -9.81
N LYS A 81 -8.21 7.08 -10.62
CA LYS A 81 -7.98 7.14 -12.08
C LYS A 81 -6.55 7.58 -12.38
N LYS A 82 -6.12 8.71 -11.80
CA LYS A 82 -4.75 9.25 -11.94
C LYS A 82 -3.70 8.23 -11.49
N THR A 83 -3.91 7.57 -10.36
CA THR A 83 -3.01 6.51 -9.87
C THR A 83 -2.93 5.35 -10.86
N THR A 84 -4.07 4.93 -11.41
CA THR A 84 -4.11 3.81 -12.36
C THR A 84 -3.36 4.19 -13.64
N GLU A 85 -3.56 5.40 -14.17
CA GLU A 85 -2.82 5.91 -15.34
C GLU A 85 -1.30 5.90 -15.10
N LEU A 86 -0.85 6.40 -13.94
CA LEU A 86 0.58 6.36 -13.56
C LEU A 86 1.12 4.93 -13.47
N LEU A 87 0.35 3.99 -12.90
CA LEU A 87 0.74 2.58 -12.85
C LEU A 87 0.81 1.94 -14.25
N TRP A 88 0.01 2.39 -15.21
CA TRP A 88 0.10 1.94 -16.60
C TRP A 88 1.36 2.45 -17.28
N GLU A 89 1.67 3.75 -17.14
CA GLU A 89 2.87 4.36 -17.71
C GLU A 89 4.15 3.67 -17.23
N GLU A 90 4.18 3.26 -15.96
CA GLU A 90 5.33 2.59 -15.34
C GLU A 90 5.33 1.05 -15.49
N GLY A 91 4.34 0.47 -16.17
CA GLY A 91 4.23 -0.98 -16.38
C GLY A 91 3.94 -1.79 -15.10
N LEU A 92 3.28 -1.16 -14.12
CA LEU A 92 2.92 -1.71 -12.82
C LEU A 92 1.44 -2.11 -12.70
N ALA A 93 0.60 -1.76 -13.68
CA ALA A 93 -0.86 -1.90 -13.60
C ALA A 93 -1.37 -3.31 -13.26
N ASP A 94 -0.73 -4.37 -13.75
CA ASP A 94 -1.09 -5.77 -13.45
C ASP A 94 -0.45 -6.31 -12.16
N LYS A 95 0.58 -5.62 -11.66
CA LYS A 95 1.41 -6.08 -10.54
C LYS A 95 1.01 -5.48 -9.19
N VAL A 96 0.24 -4.39 -9.21
CA VAL A 96 -0.17 -3.64 -8.02
C VAL A 96 -1.68 -3.75 -7.82
N SER A 97 -2.10 -4.13 -6.62
CA SER A 97 -3.52 -4.15 -6.24
C SER A 97 -3.94 -2.78 -5.72
N VAL A 98 -4.86 -2.09 -6.40
CA VAL A 98 -5.32 -0.75 -5.98
C VAL A 98 -6.65 -0.84 -5.22
N GLY A 99 -6.62 -0.47 -3.94
CA GLY A 99 -7.78 -0.24 -3.09
C GLY A 99 -8.10 1.25 -2.95
N THR A 100 -9.37 1.57 -2.70
CA THR A 100 -9.80 2.96 -2.47
C THR A 100 -10.35 3.17 -1.07
N TYR A 101 -10.14 4.38 -0.54
CA TYR A 101 -10.80 4.85 0.67
C TYR A 101 -11.52 6.18 0.44
N GLU A 102 -12.52 6.46 1.28
CA GLU A 102 -13.22 7.75 1.33
C GLU A 102 -12.87 8.47 2.64
N LEU A 103 -12.33 9.68 2.54
CA LEU A 103 -12.15 10.58 3.67
C LEU A 103 -13.46 11.32 3.92
N LYS A 104 -14.24 10.87 4.90
CA LYS A 104 -15.38 11.65 5.42
C LYS A 104 -14.88 12.53 6.56
N ILE A 105 -14.54 13.78 6.25
CA ILE A 105 -14.29 14.80 7.27
C ILE A 105 -15.66 15.29 7.75
N ASN A 106 -16.16 14.71 8.84
CA ASN A 106 -17.29 15.29 9.55
C ASN A 106 -16.76 16.48 10.35
N MET A 107 -17.05 17.70 9.88
CA MET A 107 -16.86 18.88 10.72
C MET A 107 -17.95 18.90 11.82
N PRO A 108 -17.58 19.22 13.08
CA PRO A 108 -18.53 19.36 14.18
C PRO A 108 -19.47 20.56 14.01
#